data_AF-A0A3D1AH73-F1
#
_entry.id   AF-A0A3D1AH73-F1
#
_cell.length_a   1.000
_cell.length_b   1.000
_cell.length_c   1.000
_cell.angle_alpha   90.00
_cell.angle_beta   90.00
_cell.angle_gamma   90.00
#
_symmetry.space_group_name_H-M   'P 1'
#
loop_
_entity.id
_entity.type
_entity.pdbx_description
1 polymer ?
#
loop_
_entity_poly.entity_id
_entity_poly.type
_entity_poly.pdbx_seq_one_letter_code
_entity_poly.pdbx_strand_id
1 'polypeptide(L)'
;DGKGACGHRPDKSVWDSSMVADVLYKPEIEEIRTYTTQPVWITVRVPQHAHPGVYKGIVSVSGKGFEDLKLNLEVTVLNRVLPSPEEWAFHLDLWQNPYAVARYHDVP
;
A
#
# COMPACT_ATOMS: atom_id res chain seq x y z
N ASP A 1 -28.57 8.14 -15.68
CA ASP A 1 -28.10 7.79 -17.04
C ASP A 1 -26.96 6.76 -17.04
N GLY A 2 -26.61 6.17 -15.88
CA GLY A 2 -25.50 5.21 -15.77
C GLY A 2 -24.10 5.85 -15.84
N LYS A 3 -23.98 7.18 -15.87
CA LYS A 3 -22.70 7.89 -16.06
C LYS A 3 -22.03 8.34 -14.76
N GLY A 4 -22.52 7.92 -13.59
CA GLY A 4 -22.00 8.33 -12.29
C GLY A 4 -22.23 7.28 -11.20
N ALA A 5 -21.56 7.47 -10.06
CA ALA A 5 -21.57 6.50 -8.96
C ALA A 5 -22.52 6.84 -7.79
N CYS A 6 -23.29 7.93 -7.89
CA CYS A 6 -24.25 8.39 -6.87
C CYS A 6 -25.48 7.46 -6.76
N GLY A 7 -26.27 7.65 -5.69
CA GLY A 7 -27.54 6.95 -5.47
C GLY A 7 -27.41 5.74 -4.55
N HIS A 8 -28.53 5.37 -3.93
CA HIS A 8 -28.60 4.24 -3.02
C HIS A 8 -28.51 2.90 -3.80
N ARG A 9 -27.84 1.90 -3.22
CA ARG A 9 -27.65 0.56 -3.83
C ARG A 9 -28.11 -0.55 -2.87
N PRO A 10 -29.44 -0.76 -2.73
CA PRO A 10 -29.99 -1.72 -1.78
C PRO A 10 -29.82 -3.17 -2.24
N ASP A 11 -30.02 -3.41 -3.54
CA ASP A 11 -29.79 -4.71 -4.17
C ASP A 11 -28.33 -4.79 -4.65
N LYS A 12 -27.55 -5.64 -4.01
CA LYS A 12 -26.13 -5.84 -4.35
C LYS A 12 -25.95 -6.77 -5.55
N SER A 13 -26.97 -7.54 -5.94
CA SER A 13 -26.88 -8.55 -6.99
C SER A 13 -26.93 -7.96 -8.41
N VAL A 14 -27.44 -6.73 -8.55
CA VAL A 14 -27.53 -6.04 -9.85
C VAL A 14 -26.21 -5.36 -10.27
N TRP A 15 -25.15 -5.48 -9.46
CA TRP A 15 -23.83 -4.92 -9.72
C TRP A 15 -22.79 -6.03 -9.75
N ASP A 16 -21.80 -5.88 -10.63
CA ASP A 16 -20.65 -6.79 -10.66
C ASP A 16 -19.85 -6.68 -9.35
N SER A 17 -19.20 -7.79 -8.98
CA SER A 17 -18.33 -7.88 -7.81
C SER A 17 -17.07 -8.65 -8.15
N SER A 18 -15.92 -8.11 -7.77
CA SER A 18 -14.62 -8.72 -7.99
C SER A 18 -13.66 -8.43 -6.82
N MET A 19 -12.61 -9.23 -6.72
CA MET A 19 -11.50 -8.98 -5.80
C MET A 19 -10.51 -8.00 -6.42
N VAL A 20 -10.09 -7.00 -5.65
CA VAL A 20 -9.09 -6.00 -6.06
C VAL A 20 -8.01 -5.90 -4.98
N ALA A 21 -6.74 -5.80 -5.40
CA ALA A 21 -5.59 -5.71 -4.50
C ALA A 21 -5.33 -4.25 -4.07
N ASP A 22 -6.04 -3.79 -3.03
CA ASP A 22 -5.98 -2.39 -2.56
C ASP A 22 -5.23 -2.22 -1.22
N VAL A 23 -5.36 -3.18 -0.30
CA VAL A 23 -4.85 -3.04 1.07
C VAL A 23 -3.34 -3.24 1.13
N LEU A 24 -2.61 -2.22 1.60
CA LEU A 24 -1.21 -2.33 1.98
C LEU A 24 -1.09 -2.85 3.43
N TYR A 25 -1.20 -4.17 3.58
CA TYR A 25 -1.04 -4.86 4.87
C TYR A 25 0.31 -5.58 4.92
N LYS A 26 0.86 -5.77 6.12
CA LYS A 26 2.09 -6.55 6.37
C LYS A 26 1.78 -7.89 7.06
N PRO A 27 0.99 -8.80 6.47
CA PRO A 27 0.93 -10.15 7.00
C PRO A 27 2.22 -10.89 6.66
N GLU A 28 2.59 -11.87 7.48
CA GLU A 28 3.49 -12.92 7.01
C GLU A 28 2.76 -13.69 5.90
N ILE A 29 3.40 -13.85 4.73
CA ILE A 29 2.85 -14.63 3.64
C ILE A 29 3.15 -16.10 3.95
N GLU A 30 2.20 -16.78 4.58
CA GLU A 30 2.35 -18.20 4.95
C GLU A 30 2.18 -19.14 3.76
N GLU A 31 1.18 -18.88 2.90
CA GLU A 31 0.83 -19.73 1.76
C GLU A 31 0.34 -18.91 0.56
N ILE A 32 0.77 -19.27 -0.65
CA ILE A 32 0.20 -18.81 -1.92
C ILE A 32 -0.41 -20.03 -2.62
N ARG A 33 -1.73 -20.04 -2.78
CA ARG A 33 -2.46 -21.17 -3.38
C ARG A 33 -2.17 -21.28 -4.89
N THR A 34 -2.32 -22.49 -5.43
CA THR A 34 -2.21 -22.70 -6.88
C THR A 34 -3.22 -21.85 -7.64
N TYR A 35 -2.82 -21.36 -8.83
CA TYR A 35 -3.65 -20.49 -9.67
C TYR A 35 -4.09 -19.17 -9.01
N THR A 36 -3.29 -18.65 -8.07
CA THR A 36 -3.49 -17.33 -7.48
C THR A 36 -2.27 -16.44 -7.68
N THR A 37 -2.41 -15.14 -7.38
CA THR A 37 -1.31 -14.17 -7.42
C THR A 37 -1.31 -13.36 -6.12
N GLN A 38 -0.12 -13.18 -5.54
CA GLN A 38 0.08 -12.37 -4.35
C GLN A 38 0.97 -11.18 -4.70
N PRO A 39 0.42 -9.96 -4.88
CA PRO A 39 1.23 -8.76 -5.07
C PRO A 39 1.93 -8.38 -3.76
N VAL A 40 3.11 -7.77 -3.90
CA VAL A 40 3.93 -7.29 -2.77
C VAL A 40 4.27 -5.81 -3.00
N TRP A 41 4.17 -5.01 -1.95
CA TRP A 41 4.49 -3.58 -1.98
C TRP A 41 5.79 -3.29 -1.22
N ILE A 42 6.64 -2.42 -1.77
CA ILE A 42 7.91 -1.99 -1.15
C ILE A 42 7.90 -0.46 -1.01
N THR A 43 7.99 0.01 0.23
CA THR A 43 8.13 1.44 0.54
C THR A 43 9.57 1.75 0.97
N VAL A 44 10.27 2.58 0.20
CA VAL A 44 11.58 3.13 0.58
C VAL A 44 11.38 4.50 1.22
N ARG A 45 11.66 4.62 2.52
CA ARG A 45 11.64 5.92 3.23
C ARG A 45 13.07 6.46 3.29
N VAL A 46 13.36 7.44 2.44
CA VAL A 46 14.67 8.11 2.42
C VAL A 46 14.73 9.14 3.56
N PRO A 47 15.65 9.01 4.53
CA PRO A 47 15.81 10.01 5.59
C PRO A 47 16.28 11.35 5.05
N GLN A 48 15.88 12.46 5.68
CA GLN A 48 16.26 13.82 5.24
C GLN A 48 17.78 14.06 5.24
N HIS A 49 18.53 13.33 6.07
CA HIS A 49 19.99 13.43 6.18
C HIS A 49 20.74 12.42 5.29
N ALA A 50 20.05 11.70 4.40
CA ALA A 50 20.71 10.78 3.48
C ALA A 50 21.68 11.52 2.57
N HIS A 51 22.89 10.98 2.40
CA HIS A 51 23.86 11.55 1.49
C HIS A 51 23.40 11.35 0.04
N PRO A 52 23.59 12.34 -0.85
CA PRO A 52 23.28 12.17 -2.27
C PRO A 52 24.14 11.07 -2.89
N GLY A 53 23.55 10.26 -3.77
CA GLY A 53 24.24 9.15 -4.41
C GLY A 53 23.33 8.01 -4.82
N VAL A 54 23.94 6.95 -5.35
CA VAL A 54 23.25 5.75 -5.81
C VAL A 54 23.33 4.67 -4.72
N TYR A 55 22.18 4.31 -4.16
CA TYR A 55 22.05 3.23 -3.19
C TYR A 55 21.56 1.97 -3.91
N LYS A 56 22.26 0.85 -3.71
CA LYS A 56 21.92 -0.45 -4.30
C LYS A 56 21.56 -1.44 -3.21
N GLY A 57 20.50 -2.19 -3.44
CA GLY A 57 20.02 -3.25 -2.55
C GLY A 57 19.48 -4.43 -3.34
N ILE A 58 19.22 -5.53 -2.63
CA ILE A 58 18.61 -6.73 -3.20
C ILE A 58 17.34 -7.03 -2.40
N VAL A 59 16.24 -7.21 -3.11
CA VAL A 59 15.00 -7.78 -2.56
C VAL A 59 15.05 -9.27 -2.85
N SER A 60 15.15 -10.08 -1.81
CA SER A 60 15.13 -11.53 -1.90
C SER A 60 13.71 -12.05 -1.71
N VAL A 61 13.25 -12.89 -2.63
CA VAL A 61 11.96 -13.59 -2.55
C VAL A 61 12.26 -15.07 -2.46
N SER A 62 11.85 -15.68 -1.36
CA SER A 62 12.09 -17.10 -1.07
C SER A 62 10.80 -17.78 -0.65
N GLY A 63 10.75 -19.10 -0.82
CA GLY A 63 9.65 -19.91 -0.34
C GLY A 63 9.83 -21.38 -0.70
N LYS A 64 8.95 -22.23 -0.17
CA LYS A 64 9.08 -23.68 -0.32
C LYS A 64 8.80 -24.09 -1.77
N GLY A 65 9.75 -24.81 -2.37
CA GLY A 65 9.56 -25.45 -3.68
C GLY A 65 9.81 -24.56 -4.90
N PHE A 66 10.44 -23.40 -4.73
CA PHE A 66 10.99 -22.61 -5.83
C PHE A 66 12.36 -22.02 -5.45
N GLU A 67 13.19 -21.71 -6.45
CA GLU A 67 14.50 -21.11 -6.23
C GLU A 67 14.38 -19.64 -5.77
N ASP A 68 15.22 -19.24 -4.82
CA ASP A 68 15.26 -17.87 -4.34
C ASP A 68 15.49 -16.89 -5.48
N LEU A 69 14.54 -15.97 -5.64
CA LEU A 69 14.62 -14.89 -6.62
C LEU A 69 15.26 -13.66 -5.98
N LYS A 70 16.26 -13.10 -6.66
CA LYS A 70 16.92 -11.85 -6.25
C LYS A 70 16.57 -10.74 -7.22
N LEU A 71 15.91 -9.70 -6.72
CA LEU A 71 15.55 -8.51 -7.48
C LEU A 71 16.47 -7.36 -7.06
N ASN A 72 17.22 -6.80 -8.03
CA ASN A 72 18.07 -5.64 -7.77
C ASN A 72 17.21 -4.38 -7.66
N LEU A 73 17.39 -3.61 -6.58
CA LEU A 73 16.75 -2.32 -6.37
C LEU A 73 17.82 -1.24 -6.31
N GLU A 74 17.67 -0.21 -7.13
CA GLU A 74 18.54 0.96 -7.13
C GLU A 74 17.73 2.21 -6.82
N VAL A 75 18.22 3.03 -5.88
CA VAL A 75 17.60 4.30 -5.46
C VAL A 75 18.64 5.40 -5.62
N THR A 76 18.37 6.36 -6.49
CA THR A 76 19.19 7.56 -6.64
C THR A 76 18.67 8.65 -5.71
N VAL A 77 19.44 8.99 -4.68
CA VAL A 77 19.16 10.09 -3.76
C VAL A 77 19.77 11.37 -4.34
N LEU A 78 18.93 12.34 -4.66
CA LEU A 78 19.35 13.65 -5.16
C LEU A 78 19.86 14.54 -4.03
N ASN A 79 20.65 15.56 -4.37
CA ASN A 79 21.06 16.59 -3.43
C ASN A 79 19.94 17.63 -3.18
N ARG A 80 18.78 17.15 -2.71
CA ARG A 80 17.61 17.94 -2.33
C ARG A 80 16.90 17.26 -1.18
N VAL A 81 16.39 18.07 -0.25
CA VAL A 81 15.65 17.58 0.93
C VAL A 81 14.18 17.93 0.77
N LEU A 82 13.31 16.93 0.88
CA LEU A 82 11.88 17.15 1.05
C LEU A 82 11.63 17.58 2.51
N PRO A 83 10.92 18.70 2.77
CA PRO A 83 10.56 19.13 4.12
C PRO A 83 9.75 18.06 4.87
N SER A 84 9.71 18.15 6.21
CA SER A 84 8.88 17.22 6.98
C SER A 84 7.40 17.45 6.66
N PRO A 85 6.52 16.45 6.87
CA PRO A 85 5.09 16.59 6.54
C PRO A 85 4.39 17.80 7.17
N GLU A 86 4.88 18.28 8.33
CA GLU A 86 4.33 19.47 9.00
C GLU A 86 4.66 20.79 8.28
N GLU A 87 5.67 20.80 7.41
CA GLU A 87 6.12 21.95 6.62
C GLU A 87 5.54 21.94 5.20
N TRP A 88 4.71 20.95 4.85
CA TRP A 88 4.12 20.86 3.52
C TRP A 88 3.03 21.91 3.34
N ALA A 89 3.11 22.68 2.25
CA ALA A 89 2.11 23.70 1.90
C ALA A 89 0.77 23.11 1.43
N PHE A 90 0.71 21.80 1.18
CA PHE A 90 -0.50 21.15 0.66
C PHE A 90 -1.56 21.02 1.75
N HIS A 91 -2.73 21.64 1.52
CA HIS A 91 -3.88 21.49 2.40
C HIS A 91 -4.62 20.18 2.06
N LEU A 92 -4.47 19.18 2.93
CA LEU A 92 -5.20 17.91 2.84
C LEU A 92 -6.33 17.89 3.88
N ASP A 93 -7.57 17.78 3.42
CA ASP A 93 -8.74 17.57 4.27
C ASP A 93 -9.38 16.20 3.98
N LEU A 94 -9.20 15.27 4.91
CA LEU A 94 -9.80 13.93 4.88
C LEU A 94 -10.61 13.75 6.16
N TRP A 95 -11.94 13.76 6.07
CA TRP A 95 -12.80 13.74 7.25
C TRP A 95 -12.70 12.44 8.04
N GLN A 96 -12.38 12.56 9.33
CA GLN A 96 -12.19 11.41 10.20
C GLN A 96 -13.52 10.98 10.83
N ASN A 97 -13.72 9.66 10.99
CA ASN A 97 -14.86 9.08 11.69
C ASN A 97 -14.38 8.21 12.87
N PRO A 98 -14.27 8.75 14.09
CA PRO A 98 -13.81 8.00 15.26
C PRO A 98 -14.82 6.93 15.70
N TYR A 99 -16.11 7.13 15.46
CA TYR A 99 -17.16 6.16 15.82
C TYR A 99 -16.99 4.83 15.07
N ALA A 100 -16.51 4.88 13.83
CA ALA A 100 -16.25 3.68 13.05
C ALA A 100 -15.14 2.81 13.67
N VAL A 101 -14.12 3.44 14.28
CA VAL A 101 -13.01 2.77 14.96
C VAL A 101 -13.51 2.11 16.25
N ALA A 102 -14.22 2.86 17.09
CA ALA A 102 -14.80 2.34 18.34
C ALA A 102 -15.72 1.14 18.08
N ARG A 103 -16.64 1.27 17.13
CA ARG A 103 -17.53 0.17 16.71
C ARG A 103 -16.78 -1.04 16.16
N TYR A 104 -15.72 -0.85 15.38
CA TYR A 104 -14.96 -1.97 14.81
C TYR A 104 -14.18 -2.74 15.89
N HIS A 105 -13.62 -2.03 16.87
CA HIS A 105 -12.83 -2.62 17.95
C HIS A 105 -13.63 -2.99 19.20
N ASP A 106 -14.94 -2.72 19.22
CA ASP A 106 -15.82 -2.96 20.36
C ASP A 106 -15.32 -2.28 21.66
N VAL A 107 -14.95 -1.00 21.55
CA VAL A 107 -14.48 -0.19 22.66
C VAL A 107 -15.36 1.05 22.86
N PRO A 108 -15.43 1.61 24.09
CA PRO A 108 -16.14 2.86 24.38
C PRO A 108 -15.68 4.05 23.54
#